data_AF-A0A2D8CJ37-F1
#
_entry.id   AF-A0A2D8CJ37-F1
#
_cell.length_a   1.000
_cell.length_b   1.000
_cell.length_c   1.000
_cell.angle_alpha   90.00
_cell.angle_beta   90.00
_cell.angle_gamma   90.00
#
_symmetry.space_group_name_H-M   'P 1'
#
loop_
_entity.id
_entity.type
_entity.pdbx_description
1 polymer ?
#
loop_
_entity_poly.entity_id
_entity_poly.type
_entity_poly.pdbx_seq_one_letter_code
_entity_poly.pdbx_strand_id
1 'polypeptide(L)'
;MQELTDEILGFINNSPNLTIQIVETLVIILVLWIIRIIGIRILQHNVDDKKSVYKWRKNITYFTFFIGFLILGQVWFEALGSLGTFLGLLSAGIAIALKDPVTDIAAWLFLIWRKPFDIGDRIQIGPSKGDVIDIRVFKFTILEIGNWVDADQSTGRVIHIPNHKVFTEDLANYTSDFEFIWNELGVLVTFESDWKKAKEILKEVVEENMHEFVEQAREEVKKAEKSYLIQYRYLTPIVYTDVKASGINLSIRYLSDPRKRRGISQALWESILDRFDEHDDIDFAYPTIRYYDNPKEGKPGTTPN
;
A
#
# COMPACT_ATOMS: atom_id res chain seq x y z
N MET A 1 49.14 25.55 -34.61
CA MET A 1 50.06 24.96 -33.60
C MET A 1 49.76 25.48 -32.20
N GLN A 2 49.61 26.80 -32.00
CA GLN A 2 49.28 27.37 -30.68
C GLN A 2 47.89 26.96 -30.12
N GLU A 3 46.84 26.94 -30.94
CA GLU A 3 45.51 26.51 -30.47
C GLU A 3 45.50 25.06 -29.96
N LEU A 4 46.23 24.17 -30.65
CA LEU A 4 46.31 22.76 -30.28
C LEU A 4 47.10 22.56 -28.98
N THR A 5 48.14 23.36 -28.75
CA THR A 5 48.88 23.36 -27.48
C THR A 5 48.05 23.92 -26.33
N ASP A 6 47.22 24.93 -26.58
CA ASP A 6 46.37 25.54 -25.56
C ASP A 6 45.18 24.64 -25.18
N GLU A 7 44.60 23.91 -26.13
CA GLU A 7 43.59 22.87 -25.85
C GLU A 7 44.18 21.70 -25.05
N ILE A 8 45.39 21.25 -25.39
CA ILE A 8 46.10 20.19 -24.65
C ILE A 8 46.42 20.67 -23.23
N LEU A 9 46.91 21.89 -23.06
CA LEU A 9 47.19 22.48 -21.74
C LEU A 9 45.92 22.66 -20.93
N GLY A 10 44.81 23.05 -21.56
CA GLY A 10 43.49 23.14 -20.92
C GLY A 10 42.97 21.79 -20.44
N PHE A 11 43.11 20.73 -21.25
CA PHE A 11 42.72 19.37 -20.87
C PHE A 11 43.58 18.83 -19.71
N ILE A 12 44.90 19.06 -19.77
CA ILE A 12 45.85 18.66 -18.72
C ILE A 12 45.49 19.30 -17.38
N ASN A 13 45.12 20.58 -17.38
CA ASN A 13 44.81 21.31 -16.15
C ASN A 13 43.43 20.96 -15.58
N ASN A 14 42.47 20.58 -16.43
CA ASN A 14 41.10 20.25 -16.04
C ASN A 14 40.93 18.81 -15.54
N SER A 15 41.88 17.91 -15.81
CA SER A 15 41.79 16.50 -15.38
C SER A 15 43.17 15.91 -15.03
N PRO A 16 43.77 16.34 -13.90
CA PRO A 16 45.11 15.94 -13.51
C PRO A 16 45.28 14.43 -13.33
N ASN A 17 44.26 13.71 -12.82
CA ASN A 17 44.33 12.26 -12.64
C ASN A 17 44.36 11.48 -13.96
N LEU A 18 43.54 11.88 -14.95
CA LEU A 18 43.57 11.26 -16.28
C LEU A 18 44.89 11.55 -16.99
N THR A 19 45.43 12.75 -16.81
CA THR A 19 46.73 13.12 -17.37
C THR A 19 47.86 12.27 -16.79
N ILE A 20 47.88 12.09 -15.46
CA ILE A 20 48.85 11.22 -14.79
C ILE A 20 48.75 9.78 -15.33
N GLN A 21 47.55 9.23 -15.45
CA GLN A 21 47.35 7.86 -15.96
C GLN A 21 47.77 7.69 -17.43
N ILE A 22 47.55 8.71 -18.27
CA ILE A 22 48.01 8.72 -19.67
C ILE A 22 49.54 8.79 -19.73
N VAL A 23 50.16 9.66 -18.92
CA VAL A 23 51.62 9.78 -18.84
C VAL A 23 52.24 8.49 -18.30
N GLU A 24 51.69 7.89 -17.24
CA GLU A 24 52.09 6.60 -16.70
C GLU A 24 51.98 5.50 -17.75
N THR A 25 50.87 5.45 -18.49
CA THR A 25 50.68 4.49 -19.60
C THR A 25 51.77 4.64 -20.67
N LEU A 26 52.08 5.88 -21.07
CA LEU A 26 53.14 6.17 -22.05
C LEU A 26 54.53 5.79 -21.53
N VAL A 27 54.82 6.07 -20.26
CA VAL A 27 56.08 5.71 -19.60
C VAL A 27 56.20 4.19 -19.50
N ILE A 28 55.15 3.47 -19.08
CA ILE A 28 55.13 2.01 -18.98
C ILE A 28 55.37 1.38 -20.36
N ILE A 29 54.69 1.85 -21.41
CA ILE A 29 54.88 1.37 -22.78
C ILE A 29 56.33 1.61 -23.24
N LEU A 30 56.88 2.80 -22.98
CA LEU A 30 58.26 3.16 -23.35
C LEU A 30 59.29 2.29 -22.62
N VAL A 31 59.12 2.09 -21.32
CA VAL A 31 60.00 1.25 -20.49
C VAL A 31 59.94 -0.21 -20.95
N LEU A 32 58.75 -0.76 -21.16
CA LEU A 32 58.57 -2.13 -21.67
C LEU A 32 59.15 -2.30 -23.08
N TRP A 33 59.04 -1.29 -23.93
CA TRP A 33 59.63 -1.28 -25.27
C TRP A 33 61.17 -1.28 -25.21
N ILE A 34 61.77 -0.46 -24.33
CA ILE A 34 63.22 -0.41 -24.12
C ILE A 34 63.72 -1.76 -23.56
N ILE A 35 63.07 -2.29 -22.51
CA ILE A 35 63.42 -3.60 -21.91
C ILE A 35 63.35 -4.70 -22.98
N ARG A 36 62.32 -4.69 -23.83
CA ARG A 36 62.19 -5.65 -24.93
C ARG A 36 63.34 -5.53 -25.92
N ILE A 37 63.71 -4.32 -26.34
CA ILE A 37 64.82 -4.10 -27.29
C ILE A 37 66.14 -4.58 -26.70
N ILE A 38 66.43 -4.23 -25.44
CA ILE A 38 67.63 -4.65 -24.74
C ILE A 38 67.66 -6.17 -24.58
N GLY A 39 66.54 -6.78 -24.15
CA GLY A 39 66.43 -8.23 -24.00
C GLY A 39 66.64 -8.99 -25.31
N ILE A 40 66.10 -8.48 -26.43
CA ILE A 40 66.33 -9.07 -27.76
C ILE A 40 67.78 -8.87 -28.21
N ARG A 41 68.38 -7.69 -27.98
CA ARG A 41 69.76 -7.38 -28.38
C ARG A 41 70.79 -8.22 -27.61
N ILE A 42 70.59 -8.43 -26.30
CA ILE A 42 71.44 -9.30 -25.48
C ILE A 42 71.33 -10.76 -25.93
N LEU A 43 70.11 -11.23 -26.20
CA LEU A 43 69.86 -12.59 -26.68
C LEU A 43 70.54 -12.85 -28.03
N GLN A 44 70.53 -11.87 -28.93
CA GLN A 44 71.20 -11.95 -30.24
C GLN A 44 72.72 -11.94 -30.15
N HIS A 45 73.30 -11.38 -29.09
CA HIS A 45 74.75 -11.35 -28.89
C HIS A 45 75.30 -12.64 -28.27
N ASN A 46 74.51 -13.32 -27.42
CA ASN A 46 74.97 -14.44 -26.60
C ASN A 46 74.58 -15.84 -27.12
N VAL A 47 73.77 -15.95 -28.17
CA VAL A 47 73.25 -17.24 -28.66
C VAL A 47 73.45 -17.38 -30.16
N ASP A 48 74.28 -18.33 -30.59
CA ASP A 48 74.60 -18.58 -32.00
C ASP A 48 73.54 -19.41 -32.76
N ASP A 49 72.71 -20.19 -32.05
CA ASP A 49 71.67 -21.02 -32.67
C ASP A 49 70.44 -20.19 -33.10
N LYS A 50 70.29 -20.03 -34.42
CA LYS A 50 69.19 -19.27 -35.05
C LYS A 50 67.80 -19.78 -34.67
N LYS A 51 67.61 -21.08 -34.45
CA LYS A 51 66.30 -21.64 -34.03
C LYS A 51 65.96 -21.25 -32.59
N SER A 52 66.95 -21.30 -31.70
CA SER A 52 66.79 -20.90 -30.30
C SER A 52 66.54 -19.39 -30.16
N VAL A 53 67.28 -18.54 -30.88
CA VAL A 53 67.06 -17.09 -30.89
C VAL A 53 65.64 -16.72 -31.32
N TYR A 54 65.09 -17.40 -32.34
CA TYR A 54 63.73 -17.15 -32.82
C TYR A 54 62.67 -17.49 -31.76
N LYS A 55 62.78 -18.65 -31.10
CA LYS A 55 61.84 -19.06 -30.03
C LYS A 55 61.89 -18.11 -28.85
N TRP A 56 63.09 -17.76 -28.38
CA TRP A 56 63.26 -16.84 -27.25
C TRP A 56 62.77 -15.43 -27.56
N ARG A 57 62.97 -14.90 -28.77
CA ARG A 57 62.41 -13.61 -29.19
C ARG A 57 60.87 -13.60 -29.11
N LYS A 58 60.24 -14.69 -29.53
CA LYS A 58 58.78 -14.86 -29.49
C LYS A 58 58.28 -14.93 -28.04
N ASN A 59 58.98 -15.69 -27.19
CA ASN A 59 58.67 -15.79 -25.76
C ASN A 59 58.83 -14.45 -25.03
N ILE A 60 59.93 -13.71 -25.27
CA ILE A 60 60.15 -12.37 -24.71
C ILE A 60 59.03 -11.43 -25.16
N THR A 61 58.63 -11.48 -26.43
CA THR A 61 57.54 -10.63 -26.93
C THR A 61 56.22 -10.95 -26.21
N TYR A 62 55.83 -12.23 -26.12
CA TYR A 62 54.61 -12.61 -25.40
C TYR A 62 54.65 -12.28 -23.93
N PHE A 63 55.80 -12.48 -23.28
CA PHE A 63 55.99 -12.17 -21.87
C PHE A 63 55.89 -10.66 -21.61
N THR A 64 56.53 -9.83 -22.44
CA THR A 64 56.41 -8.37 -22.35
C THR A 64 54.98 -7.90 -22.58
N PHE A 65 54.26 -8.47 -23.56
CA PHE A 65 52.85 -8.13 -23.79
C PHE A 65 51.95 -8.54 -22.63
N PHE A 66 52.15 -9.73 -22.06
CA PHE A 66 51.38 -10.21 -20.92
C PHE A 66 51.61 -9.34 -19.67
N ILE A 67 52.87 -9.02 -19.36
CA ILE A 67 53.20 -8.09 -18.26
C ILE A 67 52.64 -6.70 -18.53
N GLY A 68 52.78 -6.19 -19.75
CA GLY A 68 52.23 -4.89 -20.14
C GLY A 68 50.72 -4.85 -19.96
N PHE A 69 49.99 -5.89 -20.35
CA PHE A 69 48.55 -5.99 -20.14
C PHE A 69 48.16 -5.94 -18.66
N LEU A 70 48.87 -6.64 -17.78
CA LEU A 70 48.59 -6.62 -16.33
C LEU A 70 48.85 -5.26 -15.69
N ILE A 71 50.00 -4.63 -16.00
CA ILE A 71 50.37 -3.33 -15.43
C ILE A 71 49.43 -2.24 -15.93
N LEU A 72 49.15 -2.22 -17.24
CA LEU A 72 48.19 -1.27 -17.81
C LEU A 72 46.78 -1.51 -17.28
N GLY A 73 46.39 -2.77 -17.08
CA GLY A 73 45.14 -3.13 -16.42
C GLY A 73 45.02 -2.50 -15.04
N GLN A 74 46.08 -2.52 -14.23
CA GLN A 74 46.09 -1.92 -12.89
C GLN A 74 45.92 -0.39 -12.92
N VAL A 75 46.66 0.31 -13.78
CA VAL A 75 46.58 1.79 -13.92
C VAL A 75 45.16 2.23 -14.27
N TRP A 76 44.53 1.51 -15.20
CA TRP A 76 43.18 1.84 -15.64
C TRP A 76 42.09 1.31 -14.71
N PHE A 77 42.35 0.28 -13.90
CA PHE A 77 41.39 -0.21 -12.91
C PHE A 77 41.09 0.84 -11.83
N GLU A 78 42.09 1.60 -11.39
CA GLU A 78 41.89 2.72 -10.46
C GLU A 78 41.05 3.84 -11.10
N ALA A 79 41.28 4.13 -12.39
CA ALA A 79 40.47 5.08 -13.15
C ALA A 79 39.00 4.63 -13.24
N LEU A 80 38.78 3.34 -13.53
CA LEU A 80 37.46 2.73 -13.64
C LEU A 80 36.74 2.65 -12.29
N GLY A 81 37.46 2.54 -11.16
CA GLY A 81 36.87 2.56 -9.83
C GLY A 81 36.13 3.87 -9.51
N SER A 82 36.69 5.01 -9.94
CA SER A 82 36.05 6.32 -9.78
C SER A 82 34.76 6.46 -10.60
N LEU A 83 34.79 5.98 -11.86
CA LEU A 83 33.61 5.93 -12.72
C LEU A 83 32.56 4.95 -12.21
N GLY A 84 32.98 3.78 -11.71
CA GLY A 84 32.08 2.79 -11.11
C GLY A 84 31.39 3.33 -9.87
N THR A 85 32.10 4.10 -9.03
CA THR A 85 31.51 4.75 -7.85
C THR A 85 30.49 5.81 -8.24
N PHE A 86 30.83 6.66 -9.23
CA PHE A 86 29.92 7.66 -9.77
C PHE A 86 28.66 7.02 -10.38
N LEU A 87 28.83 6.02 -11.24
CA LEU A 87 27.72 5.30 -11.87
C LEU A 87 26.89 4.53 -10.85
N GLY A 88 27.51 3.98 -9.81
CA GLY A 88 26.81 3.33 -8.70
C GLY A 88 25.94 4.31 -7.93
N LEU A 89 26.49 5.48 -7.57
CA LEU A 89 25.74 6.53 -6.89
C LEU A 89 24.60 7.09 -7.77
N LEU A 90 24.88 7.33 -9.05
CA LEU A 90 23.88 7.77 -10.03
C LEU A 90 22.75 6.76 -10.17
N SER A 91 23.08 5.47 -10.28
CA SER A 91 22.10 4.39 -10.39
C SER A 91 21.25 4.28 -9.13
N ALA A 92 21.85 4.41 -7.95
CA ALA A 92 21.11 4.44 -6.69
C ALA A 92 20.15 5.64 -6.62
N GLY A 93 20.57 6.82 -7.07
CA GLY A 93 19.71 8.00 -7.16
C GLY A 93 18.52 7.79 -8.10
N ILE A 94 18.76 7.21 -9.28
CA ILE A 94 17.70 6.86 -10.24
C ILE A 94 16.75 5.82 -9.66
N ALA A 95 17.26 4.79 -8.98
CA ALA A 95 16.44 3.76 -8.36
C ALA A 95 15.52 4.32 -7.27
N ILE A 96 16.02 5.24 -6.44
CA ILE A 96 15.21 5.93 -5.43
C ILE A 96 14.14 6.80 -6.10
N ALA A 97 14.50 7.55 -7.14
CA ALA A 97 13.56 8.41 -7.87
C ALA A 97 12.45 7.62 -8.59
N LEU A 98 12.76 6.43 -9.11
CA LEU A 98 11.82 5.57 -9.83
C LEU A 98 11.11 4.54 -8.95
N LYS A 99 11.36 4.55 -7.64
CA LYS A 99 10.79 3.58 -6.70
C LYS A 99 9.26 3.50 -6.83
N ASP A 100 8.56 4.64 -6.79
CA ASP A 100 7.10 4.65 -6.76
C ASP A 100 6.49 4.22 -8.11
N PRO A 101 6.91 4.74 -9.28
CA PRO A 101 6.42 4.26 -10.58
C PRO A 101 6.67 2.77 -10.83
N VAL A 102 7.84 2.25 -10.42
CA VAL A 102 8.15 0.82 -10.55
C VAL A 102 7.25 -0.01 -9.62
N THR A 103 7.02 0.48 -8.40
CA THR A 103 6.12 -0.16 -7.44
C THR A 103 4.67 -0.14 -7.92
N ASP A 104 4.24 0.95 -8.58
CA ASP A 104 2.90 1.05 -9.17
C ASP A 104 2.66 -0.01 -10.26
N ILE A 105 3.65 -0.26 -11.12
CA ILE A 105 3.58 -1.30 -12.15
C ILE A 105 3.51 -2.69 -11.50
N ALA A 106 4.33 -2.94 -10.48
CA ALA A 106 4.29 -4.20 -9.73
C ALA A 106 2.95 -4.41 -9.03
N ALA A 107 2.39 -3.34 -8.44
CA ALA A 107 1.08 -3.35 -7.82
C ALA A 107 -0.05 -3.58 -8.84
N TRP A 108 0.05 -2.99 -10.04
CA TRP A 108 -0.89 -3.25 -11.11
C TRP A 108 -0.90 -4.72 -11.56
N LEU A 109 0.28 -5.32 -11.73
CA LEU A 109 0.39 -6.76 -12.03
C LEU A 109 -0.22 -7.61 -10.91
N PHE A 110 0.00 -7.22 -9.65
CA PHE A 110 -0.61 -7.87 -8.50
C PHE A 110 -2.14 -7.74 -8.50
N LEU A 111 -2.69 -6.56 -8.81
CA LEU A 111 -4.13 -6.35 -8.93
C LEU A 111 -4.74 -7.23 -10.02
N ILE A 112 -4.08 -7.35 -11.18
CA ILE A 112 -4.58 -8.21 -12.28
C ILE A 112 -4.50 -9.69 -11.93
N TRP A 113 -3.41 -10.14 -11.31
CA TRP A 113 -3.20 -11.56 -11.05
C TRP A 113 -3.95 -12.04 -9.80
N ARG A 114 -3.79 -11.32 -8.68
CA ARG A 114 -4.38 -11.72 -7.40
C ARG A 114 -5.82 -11.27 -7.24
N LYS A 115 -6.24 -10.23 -7.95
CA LYS A 115 -7.60 -9.66 -7.92
C LYS A 115 -8.16 -9.52 -6.49
N PRO A 116 -7.52 -8.73 -5.60
CA PRO A 116 -8.09 -8.45 -4.28
C PRO A 116 -9.38 -7.62 -4.34
N PHE A 117 -9.64 -6.98 -5.48
CA PHE A 117 -10.91 -6.34 -5.86
C PHE A 117 -10.99 -6.28 -7.39
N ASP A 118 -12.20 -6.13 -7.92
CA ASP A 118 -12.47 -5.91 -9.35
C ASP A 118 -13.24 -4.60 -9.59
N ILE A 119 -13.40 -4.22 -10.87
CA ILE A 119 -14.20 -3.06 -11.26
C ILE A 119 -15.65 -3.30 -10.84
N GLY A 120 -16.23 -2.33 -10.14
CA GLY A 120 -17.55 -2.43 -9.54
C GLY A 120 -17.54 -2.80 -8.05
N ASP A 121 -16.40 -3.21 -7.49
CA ASP A 121 -16.34 -3.47 -6.05
C ASP A 121 -16.38 -2.20 -5.23
N ARG A 122 -17.03 -2.27 -4.07
CA ARG A 122 -16.94 -1.23 -3.05
C ARG A 122 -15.75 -1.52 -2.15
N ILE A 123 -14.82 -0.58 -2.07
CA ILE A 123 -13.59 -0.73 -1.28
C ILE A 123 -13.34 0.50 -0.40
N GLN A 124 -12.54 0.28 0.64
CA GLN A 124 -11.88 1.31 1.41
C GLN A 124 -10.37 1.05 1.38
N ILE A 125 -9.61 2.06 0.98
CA ILE A 125 -8.14 2.06 1.07
C ILE A 125 -7.70 3.30 1.84
N GLY A 126 -7.05 3.07 2.99
CA GLY A 126 -6.75 4.12 3.95
C GLY A 126 -8.00 4.96 4.28
N PRO A 127 -7.98 6.30 4.08
CA PRO A 127 -9.13 7.17 4.33
C PRO A 127 -10.16 7.20 3.19
N SER A 128 -9.82 6.71 2.00
CA SER A 128 -10.66 6.84 0.81
C SER A 128 -11.60 5.65 0.69
N LYS A 129 -12.89 5.91 0.47
CA LYS A 129 -13.91 4.87 0.28
C LYS A 129 -14.69 5.13 -0.99
N GLY A 130 -15.03 4.08 -1.72
CA GLY A 130 -15.76 4.23 -2.98
C GLY A 130 -15.94 2.94 -3.76
N ASP A 131 -16.67 3.05 -4.86
CA ASP A 131 -16.82 1.97 -5.83
C ASP A 131 -15.72 2.07 -6.89
N VAL A 132 -15.03 0.98 -7.20
CA VAL A 132 -13.95 0.95 -8.20
C VAL A 132 -14.52 1.12 -9.59
N ILE A 133 -14.02 2.09 -10.34
CA ILE A 133 -14.48 2.38 -11.71
C ILE A 133 -13.49 1.97 -12.79
N ASP A 134 -12.18 1.95 -12.48
CA ASP A 134 -11.13 1.67 -13.47
C ASP A 134 -9.80 1.29 -12.80
N ILE A 135 -9.03 0.40 -13.43
CA ILE A 135 -7.71 -0.05 -12.98
C ILE A 135 -6.70 0.13 -14.13
N ARG A 136 -5.73 1.05 -13.96
CA ARG A 136 -4.68 1.36 -14.94
C ARG A 136 -3.29 1.05 -14.39
N VAL A 137 -2.28 1.10 -15.27
CA VAL A 137 -0.88 0.73 -14.96
C VAL A 137 -0.28 1.45 -13.76
N PHE A 138 -0.58 2.74 -13.57
CA PHE A 138 -0.01 3.54 -12.48
C PHE A 138 -1.00 3.87 -11.36
N LYS A 139 -2.29 3.69 -11.61
CA LYS A 139 -3.35 4.10 -10.69
C LYS A 139 -4.62 3.33 -10.94
N PHE A 140 -5.42 3.16 -9.90
CA PHE A 140 -6.83 2.79 -10.02
C PHE A 140 -7.69 3.98 -9.59
N THR A 141 -8.97 3.91 -9.93
CA THR A 141 -9.89 5.01 -9.74
C THR A 141 -11.14 4.51 -9.03
N ILE A 142 -11.61 5.28 -8.06
CA ILE A 142 -12.83 5.01 -7.31
C ILE A 142 -13.80 6.20 -7.41
N LEU A 143 -15.09 5.91 -7.41
CA LEU A 143 -16.16 6.88 -7.21
C LEU A 143 -16.39 7.02 -5.69
N GLU A 144 -16.04 8.18 -5.14
CA GLU A 144 -16.06 8.44 -3.71
C GLU A 144 -17.46 8.30 -3.12
N ILE A 145 -17.53 7.67 -1.96
CA ILE A 145 -18.71 7.63 -1.09
C ILE A 145 -18.36 8.20 0.29
N GLY A 146 -19.34 8.82 0.94
CA GLY A 146 -19.17 9.42 2.27
C GLY A 146 -18.39 10.75 2.23
N ASN A 147 -17.63 11.06 3.28
CA ASN A 147 -16.83 12.29 3.43
C ASN A 147 -17.65 13.58 3.56
N TRP A 148 -18.23 14.09 2.48
CA TRP A 148 -19.02 15.33 2.45
C TRP A 148 -20.51 15.12 2.60
N VAL A 149 -20.96 13.89 2.34
CA VAL A 149 -22.35 13.48 2.45
C VAL A 149 -22.44 12.42 3.54
N ASP A 150 -23.39 12.56 4.45
CA ASP A 150 -23.64 11.55 5.48
C ASP A 150 -24.05 10.22 4.86
N ALA A 151 -23.62 9.13 5.50
CA ALA A 151 -23.79 7.75 5.06
C ALA A 151 -23.07 7.40 3.74
N ASP A 152 -23.24 6.16 3.27
CA ASP A 152 -22.49 5.58 2.14
C ASP A 152 -23.05 5.98 0.76
N GLN A 153 -23.38 7.27 0.62
CA GLN A 153 -23.86 7.85 -0.64
C GLN A 153 -22.69 8.38 -1.48
N SER A 154 -22.85 8.35 -2.80
CA SER A 154 -21.84 8.88 -3.71
C SER A 154 -21.77 10.41 -3.61
N THR A 155 -20.55 10.94 -3.53
CA THR A 155 -20.31 12.38 -3.60
C THR A 155 -20.23 12.90 -5.03
N GLY A 156 -20.22 12.00 -6.02
CA GLY A 156 -19.92 12.31 -7.41
C GLY A 156 -18.43 12.61 -7.69
N ARG A 157 -17.56 12.60 -6.67
CA ARG A 157 -16.13 12.83 -6.85
C ARG A 157 -15.42 11.56 -7.29
N VAL A 158 -14.47 11.71 -8.20
CA VAL A 158 -13.64 10.61 -8.69
C VAL A 158 -12.25 10.76 -8.08
N ILE A 159 -11.80 9.73 -7.35
CA ILE A 159 -10.49 9.72 -6.69
C ILE A 159 -9.57 8.79 -7.47
N HIS A 160 -8.42 9.33 -7.88
CA HIS A 160 -7.34 8.58 -8.51
C HIS A 160 -6.30 8.19 -7.46
N ILE A 161 -6.07 6.89 -7.29
CA ILE A 161 -5.21 6.34 -6.25
C ILE A 161 -4.03 5.62 -6.92
N PRO A 162 -2.78 5.98 -6.60
CA PRO A 162 -1.61 5.25 -7.09
C PRO A 162 -1.66 3.78 -6.67
N ASN A 163 -1.28 2.86 -7.56
CA ASN A 163 -1.41 1.42 -7.29
C ASN A 163 -0.53 0.96 -6.12
N HIS A 164 0.65 1.55 -5.91
CA HIS A 164 1.57 1.20 -4.83
C HIS A 164 0.92 1.33 -3.45
N LYS A 165 -0.15 2.14 -3.32
CA LYS A 165 -0.92 2.28 -2.07
C LYS A 165 -1.52 0.95 -1.60
N VAL A 166 -1.83 0.04 -2.51
CA VAL A 166 -2.34 -1.32 -2.20
C VAL A 166 -1.36 -2.12 -1.34
N PHE A 167 -0.06 -1.83 -1.40
CA PHE A 167 0.95 -2.49 -0.58
C PHE A 167 1.30 -1.73 0.71
N THR A 168 0.97 -0.44 0.79
CA THR A 168 1.35 0.40 1.94
C THR A 168 0.19 0.72 2.88
N GLU A 169 -1.05 0.57 2.41
CA GLU A 169 -2.26 0.88 3.18
C GLU A 169 -3.16 -0.36 3.29
N ASP A 170 -3.94 -0.40 4.36
CA ASP A 170 -4.96 -1.44 4.54
C ASP A 170 -6.07 -1.27 3.50
N LEU A 171 -6.45 -2.40 2.88
CA LEU A 171 -7.52 -2.50 1.92
C LEU A 171 -8.66 -3.33 2.53
N ALA A 172 -9.83 -2.71 2.72
CA ALA A 172 -11.06 -3.40 3.08
C ALA A 172 -11.97 -3.47 1.84
N ASN A 173 -12.38 -4.67 1.45
CA ASN A 173 -13.35 -4.89 0.38
C ASN A 173 -14.70 -5.24 0.99
N TYR A 174 -15.75 -4.52 0.58
CA TYR A 174 -17.11 -4.70 1.09
C TYR A 174 -17.95 -5.67 0.25
N THR A 175 -17.52 -6.01 -0.97
CA THR A 175 -18.34 -6.74 -1.97
C THR A 175 -17.67 -7.93 -2.64
N SER A 176 -16.35 -8.15 -2.46
CA SER A 176 -15.57 -9.20 -3.16
C SER A 176 -16.25 -10.58 -3.21
N ASP A 177 -16.48 -11.16 -2.03
CA ASP A 177 -16.89 -12.56 -1.88
C ASP A 177 -18.20 -12.72 -1.11
N PHE A 178 -18.62 -11.63 -0.45
CA PHE A 178 -19.82 -11.57 0.35
C PHE A 178 -20.39 -10.16 0.27
N GLU A 179 -21.51 -9.99 -0.41
CA GLU A 179 -22.13 -8.68 -0.65
C GLU A 179 -22.94 -8.16 0.56
N PHE A 180 -22.74 -8.71 1.75
CA PHE A 180 -23.43 -8.24 2.95
C PHE A 180 -22.48 -7.86 4.07
N ILE A 181 -22.85 -6.79 4.77
CA ILE A 181 -22.18 -6.32 5.96
C ILE A 181 -23.15 -6.26 7.13
N TRP A 182 -22.61 -6.44 8.33
CA TRP A 182 -23.35 -6.20 9.55
C TRP A 182 -23.46 -4.69 9.80
N ASN A 183 -24.70 -4.21 9.91
CA ASN A 183 -25.00 -2.86 10.36
C ASN A 183 -25.65 -2.91 11.75
N GLU A 184 -25.48 -1.85 12.52
CA GLU A 184 -26.08 -1.68 13.84
C GLU A 184 -26.82 -0.34 13.90
N LEU A 185 -28.08 -0.37 14.34
CA LEU A 185 -28.93 0.79 14.52
C LEU A 185 -29.31 0.87 16.00
N GLY A 186 -28.85 1.93 16.68
CA GLY A 186 -29.13 2.16 18.10
C GLY A 186 -30.40 2.98 18.30
N VAL A 187 -31.34 2.46 19.07
CA VAL A 187 -32.56 3.14 19.51
C VAL A 187 -32.47 3.37 21.01
N LEU A 188 -32.34 4.63 21.43
CA LEU A 188 -32.21 4.98 22.84
C LEU A 188 -33.57 5.38 23.42
N VAL A 189 -34.06 4.63 24.40
CA VAL A 189 -35.32 4.92 25.12
C VAL A 189 -35.06 5.36 26.55
N THR A 190 -35.97 6.13 27.16
CA THR A 190 -35.83 6.64 28.54
C THR A 190 -35.79 5.50 29.58
N PHE A 191 -35.37 5.79 30.80
CA PHE A 191 -35.38 4.78 31.89
C PHE A 191 -36.79 4.46 32.38
N GLU A 192 -37.71 5.40 32.18
CA GLU A 192 -39.12 5.34 32.53
C GLU A 192 -39.93 4.52 31.51
N SER A 193 -39.43 4.38 30.27
CA SER A 193 -40.07 3.61 29.21
C SER A 193 -40.10 2.11 29.49
N ASP A 194 -41.12 1.41 29.00
CA ASP A 194 -41.12 -0.05 28.95
C ASP A 194 -40.16 -0.55 27.85
N TRP A 195 -38.88 -0.63 28.21
CA TRP A 195 -37.83 -1.10 27.30
C TRP A 195 -38.02 -2.54 26.83
N LYS A 196 -38.78 -3.38 27.55
CA LYS A 196 -39.05 -4.76 27.12
C LYS A 196 -40.08 -4.75 25.99
N LYS A 197 -41.16 -3.98 26.15
CA LYS A 197 -42.15 -3.76 25.11
C LYS A 197 -41.52 -3.11 23.87
N ALA A 198 -40.72 -2.06 24.06
CA ALA A 198 -39.96 -1.45 22.98
C ALA A 198 -39.08 -2.47 22.25
N LYS A 199 -38.36 -3.34 22.98
CA LYS A 199 -37.54 -4.40 22.39
C LYS A 199 -38.36 -5.42 21.58
N GLU A 200 -39.56 -5.75 22.01
CA GLU A 200 -40.46 -6.65 21.27
C GLU A 200 -40.92 -5.99 19.96
N ILE A 201 -41.38 -4.75 20.00
CA ILE A 201 -41.75 -3.98 18.81
C ILE A 201 -40.59 -3.88 17.82
N LEU A 202 -39.38 -3.58 18.29
CA LEU A 202 -38.20 -3.53 17.43
C LEU A 202 -37.89 -4.87 16.75
N LYS A 203 -38.16 -6.00 17.41
CA LYS A 203 -37.99 -7.32 16.77
C LYS A 203 -39.01 -7.52 15.66
N GLU A 204 -40.28 -7.18 15.90
CA GLU A 204 -41.35 -7.30 14.91
C GLU A 204 -41.06 -6.43 13.68
N VAL A 205 -40.72 -5.15 13.88
CA VAL A 205 -40.38 -4.22 12.80
C VAL A 205 -39.26 -4.77 11.91
N VAL A 206 -38.24 -5.34 12.54
CA VAL A 206 -37.06 -5.84 11.82
C VAL A 206 -37.37 -7.15 11.11
N GLU A 207 -38.16 -8.05 11.72
CA GLU A 207 -38.62 -9.27 11.06
C GLU A 207 -39.48 -8.96 9.83
N GLU A 208 -40.42 -8.01 9.93
CA GLU A 208 -41.28 -7.57 8.82
C GLU A 208 -40.46 -6.95 7.67
N ASN A 209 -39.57 -6.01 7.99
CA ASN A 209 -38.80 -5.28 6.97
C ASN A 209 -37.68 -6.12 6.35
N MET A 210 -37.10 -7.08 7.09
CA MET A 210 -35.93 -7.84 6.65
C MET A 210 -36.22 -9.27 6.18
N HIS A 211 -37.48 -9.73 6.22
CA HIS A 211 -37.83 -11.10 5.83
C HIS A 211 -37.28 -11.49 4.44
N GLU A 212 -37.52 -10.67 3.42
CA GLU A 212 -37.03 -10.93 2.06
C GLU A 212 -35.51 -10.84 1.95
N PHE A 213 -34.88 -9.90 2.67
CA PHE A 213 -33.43 -9.70 2.68
C PHE A 213 -32.69 -10.86 3.35
N VAL A 214 -33.23 -11.41 4.45
CA VAL A 214 -32.61 -12.51 5.20
C VAL A 214 -32.62 -13.79 4.38
N GLU A 215 -33.66 -14.05 3.59
CA GLU A 215 -33.71 -15.23 2.72
C GLU A 215 -32.71 -15.13 1.55
N GLN A 216 -32.60 -13.96 0.92
CA GLN A 216 -31.56 -13.70 -0.09
C GLN A 216 -30.15 -13.86 0.49
N ALA A 217 -29.90 -13.26 1.66
CA ALA A 217 -28.63 -13.36 2.35
C ALA A 217 -28.29 -14.81 2.73
N ARG A 218 -29.25 -15.62 3.18
CA ARG A 218 -29.04 -17.04 3.49
C ARG A 218 -28.58 -17.85 2.28
N GLU A 219 -29.15 -17.61 1.10
CA GLU A 219 -28.76 -18.31 -0.12
C GLU A 219 -27.33 -17.96 -0.54
N GLU A 220 -26.94 -16.69 -0.43
CA GLU A 220 -25.60 -16.22 -0.78
C GLU A 220 -24.54 -16.65 0.23
N VAL A 221 -24.83 -16.56 1.54
CA VAL A 221 -23.96 -17.09 2.59
C VAL A 221 -23.68 -18.57 2.36
N LYS A 222 -24.70 -19.36 2.02
CA LYS A 222 -24.55 -20.80 1.76
C LYS A 222 -23.69 -21.09 0.52
N LYS A 223 -23.65 -20.19 -0.46
CA LYS A 223 -22.73 -20.27 -1.61
C LYS A 223 -21.31 -19.90 -1.18
N ALA A 224 -21.14 -18.86 -0.36
CA ALA A 224 -19.86 -18.36 0.12
C ALA A 224 -19.18 -19.27 1.17
N GLU A 225 -19.95 -19.97 2.01
CA GLU A 225 -19.46 -20.97 2.98
C GLU A 225 -18.64 -22.10 2.32
N LYS A 226 -18.85 -22.35 1.02
CA LYS A 226 -18.04 -23.32 0.26
C LYS A 226 -16.64 -22.80 -0.07
N SER A 227 -16.48 -21.48 -0.14
CA SER A 227 -15.23 -20.81 -0.53
C SER A 227 -14.39 -20.38 0.67
N TYR A 228 -15.03 -20.12 1.82
CA TYR A 228 -14.36 -19.63 3.03
C TYR A 228 -14.79 -20.40 4.28
N LEU A 229 -13.86 -20.64 5.21
CA LEU A 229 -14.06 -21.25 6.53
C LEU A 229 -14.80 -20.30 7.52
N ILE A 230 -15.78 -19.54 7.04
CA ILE A 230 -16.56 -18.60 7.86
C ILE A 230 -17.92 -19.24 8.14
N GLN A 231 -18.11 -19.76 9.35
CA GLN A 231 -19.40 -20.30 9.79
C GLN A 231 -20.24 -19.16 10.38
N TYR A 232 -21.17 -18.61 9.60
CA TYR A 232 -22.17 -17.70 10.15
C TYR A 232 -23.30 -18.49 10.80
N ARG A 233 -23.23 -18.63 12.12
CA ARG A 233 -24.22 -19.41 12.89
C ARG A 233 -25.57 -18.73 13.02
N TYR A 234 -25.64 -17.40 12.88
CA TYR A 234 -26.86 -16.60 13.04
C TYR A 234 -26.88 -15.45 12.02
N LEU A 235 -27.74 -15.58 11.01
CA LEU A 235 -27.98 -14.56 9.96
C LEU A 235 -29.23 -13.72 10.25
N THR A 236 -30.01 -14.11 11.27
CA THR A 236 -31.22 -13.40 11.66
C THR A 236 -30.85 -12.14 12.44
N PRO A 237 -31.61 -11.05 12.27
CA PRO A 237 -31.43 -9.85 13.05
C PRO A 237 -31.58 -10.10 14.56
N ILE A 238 -30.84 -9.36 15.37
CA ILE A 238 -30.85 -9.48 16.84
C ILE A 238 -30.92 -8.08 17.45
N VAL A 239 -31.79 -7.92 18.45
CA VAL A 239 -31.87 -6.69 19.26
C VAL A 239 -31.08 -6.90 20.56
N TYR A 240 -29.93 -6.23 20.65
CA TYR A 240 -29.12 -6.16 21.87
C TYR A 240 -29.64 -5.07 22.79
N THR A 241 -29.35 -5.21 24.08
CA THR A 241 -29.75 -4.24 25.11
C THR A 241 -28.49 -3.81 25.85
N ASP A 242 -28.28 -2.50 25.92
CA ASP A 242 -27.19 -1.86 26.65
C ASP A 242 -27.73 -0.67 27.45
N VAL A 243 -27.04 -0.27 28.53
CA VAL A 243 -27.46 0.87 29.36
C VAL A 243 -26.51 2.04 29.12
N LYS A 244 -27.05 3.21 28.77
CA LYS A 244 -26.31 4.45 28.53
C LYS A 244 -26.64 5.50 29.58
N ALA A 245 -25.90 6.62 29.59
CA ALA A 245 -26.06 7.68 30.58
C ALA A 245 -27.47 8.28 30.62
N SER A 246 -28.16 8.33 29.47
CA SER A 246 -29.47 8.98 29.34
C SER A 246 -30.63 8.00 29.12
N GLY A 247 -30.39 6.68 29.16
CA GLY A 247 -31.45 5.70 28.91
C GLY A 247 -30.96 4.30 28.58
N ILE A 248 -31.88 3.45 28.10
CA ILE A 248 -31.61 2.08 27.66
C ILE A 248 -31.45 2.08 26.14
N ASN A 249 -30.30 1.64 25.64
CA ASN A 249 -30.00 1.55 24.22
C ASN A 249 -30.34 0.15 23.68
N LEU A 250 -31.28 0.10 22.75
CA LEU A 250 -31.68 -1.10 22.03
C LEU A 250 -31.01 -1.07 20.65
N SER A 251 -29.98 -1.90 20.49
CA SER A 251 -29.19 -1.97 19.27
C SER A 251 -29.69 -3.08 18.36
N ILE A 252 -30.25 -2.72 17.21
CA ILE A 252 -30.68 -3.64 16.17
C ILE A 252 -29.47 -3.98 15.30
N ARG A 253 -29.02 -5.23 15.35
CA ARG A 253 -27.96 -5.74 14.49
C ARG A 253 -28.57 -6.55 13.35
N TYR A 254 -28.29 -6.16 12.11
CA TYR A 254 -28.84 -6.80 10.90
C TYR A 254 -27.81 -6.87 9.76
N LEU A 255 -28.00 -7.80 8.83
CA LEU A 255 -27.22 -7.89 7.60
C LEU A 255 -27.83 -6.97 6.55
N SER A 256 -26.98 -6.27 5.80
CA SER A 256 -27.40 -5.40 4.71
C SER A 256 -26.36 -5.36 3.60
N ASP A 257 -26.84 -5.22 2.37
CA ASP A 257 -25.99 -4.84 1.24
C ASP A 257 -25.38 -3.45 1.50
N PRO A 258 -24.06 -3.26 1.38
CA PRO A 258 -23.39 -1.96 1.56
C PRO A 258 -24.02 -0.79 0.80
N ARG A 259 -24.64 -1.04 -0.36
CA ARG A 259 -25.29 -0.02 -1.20
C ARG A 259 -26.71 0.31 -0.73
N LYS A 260 -27.41 -0.67 -0.15
CA LYS A 260 -28.78 -0.51 0.34
C LYS A 260 -28.88 -0.14 1.82
N ARG A 261 -27.76 -0.18 2.56
CA ARG A 261 -27.68 0.09 4.01
C ARG A 261 -28.46 1.34 4.44
N ARG A 262 -28.32 2.46 3.70
CA ARG A 262 -29.03 3.71 4.02
C ARG A 262 -30.54 3.58 3.85
N GLY A 263 -30.98 2.98 2.74
CA GLY A 263 -32.41 2.78 2.46
C GLY A 263 -33.07 1.86 3.48
N ILE A 264 -32.39 0.78 3.85
CA ILE A 264 -32.85 -0.14 4.89
C ILE A 264 -32.94 0.58 6.24
N SER A 265 -31.90 1.32 6.62
CA SER A 265 -31.90 2.07 7.87
C SER A 265 -33.01 3.12 7.92
N GLN A 266 -33.35 3.74 6.79
CA GLN A 266 -34.46 4.69 6.68
C GLN A 266 -35.81 3.98 6.91
N ALA A 267 -36.08 2.89 6.17
CA ALA A 267 -37.32 2.13 6.31
C ALA A 267 -37.54 1.61 7.74
N LEU A 268 -36.45 1.13 8.38
CA LEU A 268 -36.48 0.75 9.79
C LEU A 268 -36.81 1.94 10.69
N TRP A 269 -36.13 3.08 10.52
CA TRP A 269 -36.41 4.26 11.35
C TRP A 269 -37.84 4.78 11.19
N GLU A 270 -38.35 4.88 9.97
CA GLU A 270 -39.74 5.30 9.70
C GLU A 270 -40.73 4.35 10.40
N SER A 271 -40.54 3.03 10.24
CA SER A 271 -41.38 2.03 10.92
C SER A 271 -41.28 2.09 12.46
N ILE A 272 -40.09 2.36 13.00
CA ILE A 272 -39.88 2.47 14.45
C ILE A 272 -40.59 3.71 14.99
N LEU A 273 -40.48 4.85 14.30
CA LEU A 273 -41.15 6.09 14.70
C LEU A 273 -42.66 5.92 14.70
N ASP A 274 -43.22 5.33 13.63
CA ASP A 274 -44.67 5.10 13.54
C ASP A 274 -45.17 4.17 14.65
N ARG A 275 -44.48 3.05 14.91
CA ARG A 275 -44.88 2.09 15.95
C ARG A 275 -44.70 2.62 17.38
N PHE A 276 -43.71 3.48 17.62
CA PHE A 276 -43.50 4.05 18.95
C PHE A 276 -44.53 5.17 19.23
N ASP A 277 -44.99 5.90 18.21
CA ASP A 277 -46.06 6.91 18.35
C ASP A 277 -47.42 6.31 18.78
N GLU A 278 -47.64 5.01 18.51
CA GLU A 278 -48.82 4.26 18.98
C GLU A 278 -48.81 3.93 20.49
N HIS A 279 -47.74 4.29 21.21
CA HIS A 279 -47.46 3.84 22.56
C HIS A 279 -47.00 4.96 23.51
N ASP A 280 -47.89 5.38 24.42
CA ASP A 280 -47.61 6.42 25.43
C ASP A 280 -46.57 6.02 26.50
N ASP A 281 -46.13 4.75 26.52
CA ASP A 281 -45.20 4.18 27.50
C ASP A 281 -43.77 3.99 26.95
N ILE A 282 -43.49 4.53 25.76
CA ILE A 282 -42.18 4.44 25.09
C ILE A 282 -41.76 5.81 24.58
N ASP A 283 -40.74 6.38 25.22
CA ASP A 283 -40.17 7.68 24.86
C ASP A 283 -38.73 7.53 24.38
N PHE A 284 -38.37 8.26 23.32
CA PHE A 284 -36.98 8.41 22.91
C PHE A 284 -36.20 9.23 23.94
N ALA A 285 -35.04 8.74 24.33
CA ALA A 285 -34.21 9.44 25.27
C ALA A 285 -33.46 10.60 24.60
N TYR A 286 -33.40 11.71 25.32
CA TYR A 286 -32.59 12.87 24.99
C TYR A 286 -31.61 13.15 26.13
N PRO A 287 -30.50 13.89 25.89
CA PRO A 287 -29.58 14.27 26.95
C PRO A 287 -30.32 14.96 28.09
N THR A 288 -30.39 14.30 29.25
CA THR A 288 -31.19 14.73 30.40
C THR A 288 -30.32 14.81 31.65
N ILE A 289 -30.57 15.84 32.48
CA ILE A 289 -29.96 16.00 33.80
C ILE A 289 -31.08 15.82 34.82
N ARG A 290 -30.97 14.80 35.67
CA ARG A 290 -31.90 14.59 36.79
C ARG A 290 -31.31 15.19 38.07
N TYR A 291 -32.02 16.13 38.66
CA TYR A 291 -31.73 16.58 40.03
C TYR A 291 -32.34 15.59 41.01
N TYR A 292 -31.50 14.98 41.84
CA TYR A 292 -31.93 14.04 42.87
C TYR A 292 -32.10 14.75 44.21
N ASP A 293 -33.34 14.83 44.70
CA ASP A 293 -33.69 15.39 46.01
C ASP A 293 -33.82 14.25 47.03
N ASN A 294 -32.72 13.95 47.72
CA ASN A 294 -32.63 12.82 48.66
C ASN A 294 -33.70 12.85 49.78
N PRO A 295 -34.08 14.00 50.37
CA PRO A 295 -35.23 14.08 51.28
C PRO A 295 -36.58 13.61 50.73
N LYS A 296 -36.84 13.76 49.42
CA LYS A 296 -38.14 13.43 48.80
C LYS A 296 -38.16 12.07 48.11
N GLU A 297 -37.05 11.71 47.48
CA GLU A 297 -36.94 10.53 46.60
C GLU A 297 -36.00 9.46 47.17
N GLY A 298 -35.38 9.73 48.33
CA GLY A 298 -34.43 8.84 48.95
C GLY A 298 -35.03 7.54 49.43
N LYS A 299 -34.18 6.50 49.45
CA LYS A 299 -34.56 5.22 50.04
C LYS A 299 -34.81 5.41 51.55
N PRO A 300 -35.79 4.69 52.13
CA PRO A 300 -36.03 4.77 53.57
C PRO A 300 -34.74 4.50 54.36
N GLY A 301 -34.30 5.47 55.19
CA GLY A 301 -33.09 5.37 56.00
C GLY A 301 -31.81 6.00 55.41
N THR A 302 -31.87 6.64 54.23
CA THR A 302 -30.71 7.34 53.62
C THR A 302 -30.76 8.87 53.75
N THR A 303 -31.69 9.41 54.53
CA THR A 303 -31.79 10.84 54.81
C THR A 303 -30.67 11.26 55.77
N PRO A 304 -29.77 12.19 55.40
CA PRO A 304 -28.81 12.75 56.34
C PRO A 304 -29.56 13.50 57.46
N ASN A 305 -29.12 13.30 58.71
CA ASN A 305 -29.62 14.02 59.88
C ASN A 305 -29.36 15.52 59.78
#